data_AF-A0A7C6U8I1-F1
#
_entry.id   AF-A0A7C6U8I1-F1
#
_cell.length_a   1.000
_cell.length_b   1.000
_cell.length_c   1.000
_cell.angle_alpha   90.00
_cell.angle_beta   90.00
_cell.angle_gamma   90.00
#
_symmetry.space_group_name_H-M   'P 1'
#
loop_
_entity.id
_entity.type
_entity.pdbx_description
1 polymer ?
#
loop_
_entity_poly.entity_id
_entity_poly.type
_entity_poly.pdbx_seq_one_letter_code
_entity_poly.pdbx_strand_id
1 'polypeptide(L)' 'KRLNNDAAVKAVVWLQEFGHLVALPAALLSGVFKVANLTAAQGQGLTLFWEHDLDALGAFLDAAVP' A
#
# COMPACT_ATOMS: atom_id res chain seq x y z
N LYS A 1 -7.89 7.81 -11.42
CA LYS A 1 -8.07 6.42 -10.92
C LYS A 1 -8.10 6.49 -9.39
N ARG A 2 -8.99 5.75 -8.72
CA ARG A 2 -9.34 5.97 -7.29
C ARG A 2 -8.23 5.72 -6.27
N LEU A 3 -7.10 5.12 -6.66
CA LEU A 3 -5.97 4.80 -5.79
C LEU A 3 -5.55 6.00 -4.91
N ASN A 4 -5.24 7.14 -5.53
CA ASN A 4 -4.72 8.29 -4.80
C ASN A 4 -5.79 9.01 -3.98
N ASN A 5 -7.04 9.02 -4.44
CA ASN A 5 -8.10 9.75 -3.76
C ASN A 5 -8.74 8.95 -2.62
N ASP A 6 -8.60 7.62 -2.61
CA ASP A 6 -9.32 6.75 -1.67
C ASP A 6 -8.33 5.94 -0.83
N ALA A 7 -7.50 5.10 -1.47
CA ALA A 7 -6.58 4.23 -0.74
C ALA A 7 -5.45 5.02 -0.05
N ALA A 8 -4.86 6.00 -0.74
CA ALA A 8 -3.77 6.79 -0.17
C ALA A 8 -4.27 7.75 0.93
N VAL A 9 -5.47 8.34 0.76
CA VAL A 9 -6.11 9.16 1.81
C VAL A 9 -6.43 8.31 3.05
N LYS A 10 -6.99 7.10 2.87
CA LYS A 10 -7.23 6.16 3.99
C LYS A 10 -5.94 5.72 4.67
N ALA A 11 -4.86 5.52 3.92
CA ALA A 11 -3.56 5.19 4.49
C ALA A 11 -3.08 6.28 5.46
N VAL A 12 -3.16 7.56 5.06
CA VAL A 12 -2.81 8.69 5.93
C VAL A 12 -3.66 8.68 7.21
N VAL A 13 -4.97 8.51 7.08
CA VAL A 13 -5.88 8.45 8.24
C VAL A 13 -5.52 7.30 9.18
N TRP A 14 -5.28 6.11 8.65
CA TRP A 14 -4.93 4.95 9.49
C TRP A 14 -3.61 5.13 10.22
N LEU A 15 -2.61 5.72 9.55
CA LEU A 15 -1.32 6.01 10.18
C LEU A 15 -1.45 7.06 11.29
N GLN A 16 -2.34 8.05 11.14
CA GLN A 16 -2.64 9.03 12.18
C GLN A 16 -3.38 8.42 13.38
N GLU A 17 -4.36 7.56 13.14
CA GLU A 17 -5.24 6.99 14.18
C GLU A 17 -4.58 5.83 14.94
N PHE A 18 -3.92 4.93 14.21
CA PHE A 18 -3.38 3.68 14.78
C PHE A 18 -1.86 3.75 15.02
N GLY A 19 -1.19 4.77 14.50
CA GLY A 19 0.25 4.94 14.61
C GLY A 19 1.04 4.08 13.64
N HIS A 20 2.22 4.58 13.26
CA HIS A 20 3.10 3.97 12.25
C HIS A 20 3.73 2.63 12.68
N LEU A 21 3.71 2.30 13.97
CA LEU A 21 4.30 1.07 14.50
C LEU A 21 3.35 -0.13 14.46
N VAL A 22 2.05 0.12 14.34
CA VAL A 22 1.01 -0.91 14.55
C VAL A 22 0.13 -1.10 13.32
N ALA A 23 0.05 -0.10 12.44
CA ALA A 23 -0.72 -0.17 11.22
C ALA A 23 0.17 0.00 9.98
N LEU A 24 0.00 -0.90 9.02
CA LEU A 24 0.72 -0.89 7.75
C LEU A 24 -0.31 -0.89 6.61
N PRO A 25 -0.65 0.29 6.05
CA PRO A 25 -1.62 0.39 4.97
C PRO A 25 -1.07 -0.23 3.69
N ALA A 26 -1.79 -1.21 3.14
CA ALA A 26 -1.41 -1.87 1.90
C ALA A 26 -2.60 -1.91 0.92
N ALA A 27 -2.30 -1.80 -0.38
CA ALA A 27 -3.27 -1.95 -1.45
C ALA A 27 -2.80 -3.00 -2.47
N LEU A 28 -3.69 -3.94 -2.80
CA LEU A 28 -3.51 -4.86 -3.92
C LEU A 28 -4.07 -4.24 -5.20
N LEU A 29 -3.25 -4.19 -6.25
CA LEU A 29 -3.56 -3.50 -7.50
C LEU A 29 -3.79 -4.49 -8.64
N SER A 30 -4.86 -4.22 -9.39
CA SER A 30 -5.17 -4.90 -10.66
C SER A 30 -5.27 -3.90 -11.82
N GLY A 31 -4.68 -4.28 -12.95
CA GLY A 31 -4.62 -3.48 -14.19
C GLY A 31 -3.57 -2.36 -14.18
N VAL A 32 -3.69 -1.42 -15.12
CA VAL A 32 -2.63 -0.44 -15.40
C VAL A 32 -2.88 0.90 -14.69
N PHE A 33 -1.83 1.49 -14.13
CA PHE A 33 -1.86 2.77 -13.43
C PHE A 33 -0.77 3.70 -13.97
N LYS A 34 -0.97 5.01 -13.85
CA LYS A 34 0.09 5.98 -14.13
C LYS A 34 1.17 5.87 -13.04
N VAL A 35 2.43 5.74 -13.43
CA VAL A 35 3.57 5.62 -12.50
C VAL A 35 3.59 6.76 -11.49
N ALA A 36 3.37 8.01 -11.93
CA ALA A 36 3.31 9.18 -11.06
C ALA A 36 2.27 9.05 -9.92
N ASN A 37 1.15 8.36 -10.18
CA ASN A 37 0.14 8.13 -9.16
C ASN A 37 0.59 7.08 -8.14
N LEU A 38 1.26 6.02 -8.60
CA LEU A 38 1.81 4.98 -7.74
C LEU A 38 2.87 5.57 -6.80
N THR A 39 3.81 6.35 -7.34
CA THR A 39 4.85 7.02 -6.56
C THR A 39 4.25 7.98 -5.53
N ALA A 40 3.25 8.77 -5.92
CA ALA A 40 2.56 9.67 -4.99
C ALA A 40 1.84 8.90 -3.86
N ALA A 41 1.21 7.77 -4.17
CA ALA A 41 0.55 6.94 -3.15
C ALA A 41 1.56 6.31 -2.18
N GLN A 42 2.69 5.80 -2.69
CA GLN A 42 3.77 5.27 -1.84
C GLN A 42 4.39 6.35 -0.94
N GLY A 43 4.55 7.58 -1.46
CA GLY A 43 5.01 8.72 -0.67
C GLY A 43 4.08 9.10 0.49
N GLN A 44 2.81 8.67 0.44
CA GLN A 44 1.83 8.86 1.52
C GLN A 44 1.79 7.68 2.52
N GLY A 45 2.72 6.72 2.40
CA GLY A 45 2.80 5.57 3.30
C GLY A 45 1.90 4.39 2.91
N LEU A 46 1.39 4.36 1.67
CA LEU A 46 0.65 3.21 1.15
C LEU A 46 1.61 2.22 0.48
N THR A 47 1.72 1.02 1.03
CA THR A 47 2.41 -0.11 0.39
C THR A 47 1.57 -0.67 -0.74
N LEU A 48 2.20 -1.03 -1.86
CA LEU A 48 1.50 -1.51 -3.05
C LEU A 48 1.95 -2.94 -3.38
N PHE A 49 0.99 -3.82 -3.63
CA PHE A 49 1.20 -5.17 -4.15
C PHE A 49 0.46 -5.33 -5.47
N TRP A 50 0.95 -6.19 -6.36
CA TRP A 50 0.31 -6.47 -7.64
C TRP A 50 -0.39 -7.82 -7.60
N GLU A 51 -1.61 -7.87 -8.15
CA GLU A 51 -2.38 -9.12 -8.22
C GLU A 51 -1.65 -10.23 -9.00
N HIS A 52 -0.90 -9.86 -10.04
CA HIS A 52 -0.18 -10.82 -10.87
C HIS A 52 1.17 -11.27 -10.28
N ASP A 53 1.57 -10.68 -9.16
CA ASP A 53 2.83 -10.98 -8.46
C ASP A 53 2.60 -10.99 -6.95
N LEU A 54 1.84 -12.00 -6.52
CA LEU A 54 1.54 -12.22 -5.09
C LEU A 54 2.73 -12.83 -4.33
N ASP A 55 3.77 -13.30 -5.03
CA ASP A 55 4.98 -13.81 -4.41
C ASP A 55 5.67 -12.71 -3.58
N ALA A 56 5.62 -11.46 -4.06
CA ALA A 56 6.10 -10.30 -3.30
C ALA A 56 5.35 -10.08 -1.97
N LEU A 57 4.03 -10.37 -1.94
CA LEU A 57 3.26 -10.32 -0.70
C LEU A 57 3.64 -11.47 0.23
N GLY A 58 3.83 -12.68 -0.30
CA GLY A 58 4.30 -13.83 0.47
C GLY A 58 5.65 -13.56 1.14
N ALA A 59 6.64 -13.10 0.36
CA ALA A 59 7.96 -12.74 0.87
C ALA A 59 7.91 -11.63 1.94
N PHE A 60 7.00 -10.66 1.78
CA PHE A 60 6.79 -9.63 2.78
C PHE A 60 6.23 -10.19 4.10
N LEU A 61 5.25 -11.10 4.02
CA LEU A 61 4.67 -11.74 5.20
C LEU A 61 5.68 -12.64 5.91
N ASP A 62 6.45 -13.43 5.17
CA ASP A 62 7.47 -14.32 5.74
C ASP A 62 8.56 -13.53 6.47
N ALA A 63 8.96 -12.37 5.93
CA ALA A 63 9.91 -11.47 6.58
C ALA A 63 9.34 -10.76 7.83
N ALA A 64 8.02 -10.66 7.94
CA ALA A 64 7.34 -10.04 9.07
C ALA A 64 7.11 -11.01 10.25
N VAL A 65 7.32 -12.32 10.05
CA VAL A 65 7.31 -13.30 11.14
C VAL A 65 8.61 -13.16 11.95
N PRO A 66 8.53 -12.87 13.26
CA PRO A 66 9.71 -12.76 14.13
C PRO A 66 10.40 -14.10 14.42
#